data_AF-A0A7Y5LCH8-F1
#
_entry.id   AF-A0A7Y5LCH8-F1
#
_cell.length_a   1.000
_cell.length_b   1.000
_cell.length_c   1.000
_cell.angle_alpha   90.00
_cell.angle_beta   90.00
_cell.angle_gamma   90.00
#
_symmetry.space_group_name_H-M   'P 1'
#
loop_
_entity.id
_entity.type
_entity.pdbx_description
1 polymer ?
#
loop_
_entity_poly.entity_id
_entity_poly.type
_entity_poly.pdbx_seq_one_letter_code
_entity_poly.pdbx_strand_id
1 'polypeptide(L)'
;MEYLMPALKVLHIFGLIMWMGAALIQYVYLSAFLETDQLQSREYALALARRINKTLLNAGWMVMFLSGLAMVYIYGMEWVKFRFYIQLKLILAVVAIGMSHAGMGQLKKAQAVYKKDNNGMDDEKLYQQLIGKWKLFSVITIVLQALIVILMTFRFGF
;
A
#
# COMPACT_ATOMS: atom_id res chain seq x y z
N MET A 1 -27.52 13.78 10.67
CA MET A 1 -26.26 14.16 9.98
C MET A 1 -25.12 14.51 10.95
N GLU A 2 -25.42 14.97 12.16
CA GLU A 2 -24.42 15.42 13.17
C GLU A 2 -23.25 14.45 13.42
N TYR A 3 -23.52 13.14 13.49
CA TYR A 3 -22.48 12.12 13.76
C TYR A 3 -21.83 11.51 12.51
N LEU A 4 -22.39 11.76 11.32
CA LEU A 4 -21.93 11.13 10.08
C LEU A 4 -20.52 11.63 9.70
N MET A 5 -20.27 12.92 9.87
CA MET A 5 -18.97 13.50 9.49
C MET A 5 -17.82 13.07 10.42
N PRO A 6 -17.97 13.12 11.76
CA PRO A 6 -16.97 12.53 12.65
C PRO A 6 -16.71 11.06 12.35
N ALA A 7 -17.75 10.27 12.09
CA ALA A 7 -17.60 8.85 11.75
C ALA A 7 -16.80 8.63 10.46
N LEU A 8 -17.08 9.41 9.40
CA LEU A 8 -16.33 9.32 8.14
C LEU A 8 -14.86 9.72 8.29
N LYS A 9 -14.56 10.75 9.09
CA LYS A 9 -13.17 11.13 9.40
C LYS A 9 -12.42 10.01 10.13
N VAL A 10 -13.07 9.38 11.12
CA VAL A 10 -12.49 8.25 11.86
C VAL A 10 -12.23 7.07 10.91
N LEU A 11 -13.20 6.70 10.07
CA LEU A 11 -13.03 5.65 9.07
C LEU A 11 -11.91 5.96 8.08
N HIS A 12 -11.78 7.21 7.65
CA HIS A 12 -10.74 7.64 6.73
C HIS A 12 -9.33 7.48 7.34
N ILE A 13 -9.15 7.93 8.57
CA ILE A 13 -7.89 7.79 9.31
C ILE A 13 -7.59 6.32 9.59
N PHE A 14 -8.60 5.56 10.02
CA PHE A 14 -8.47 4.13 10.28
C PHE A 14 -8.04 3.36 9.03
N GLY A 15 -8.67 3.63 7.88
CA GLY A 15 -8.29 3.04 6.60
C GLY A 15 -6.83 3.38 6.22
N LEU A 16 -6.40 4.62 6.44
CA LEU A 16 -5.01 5.04 6.18
C LEU A 16 -4.02 4.28 7.09
N ILE A 17 -4.32 4.16 8.39
CA ILE A 17 -3.48 3.42 9.34
C ILE A 17 -3.39 1.94 8.95
N MET A 18 -4.52 1.31 8.64
CA MET A 18 -4.55 -0.07 8.15
C MET A 18 -3.72 -0.25 6.88
N TRP A 19 -3.86 0.67 5.93
CA TRP A 19 -3.15 0.60 4.66
C TRP A 19 -1.63 0.74 4.84
N MET A 20 -1.20 1.71 5.65
CA MET A 20 0.21 1.94 5.94
C MET A 20 0.82 0.81 6.77
N GLY A 21 0.12 0.37 7.81
CA GLY A 21 0.55 -0.75 8.65
C GLY A 21 0.70 -2.05 7.85
N ALA A 22 -0.25 -2.34 6.96
CA ALA A 22 -0.17 -3.51 6.08
C ALA A 22 1.02 -3.44 5.12
N ALA A 23 1.28 -2.27 4.51
CA ALA A 23 2.42 -2.06 3.62
C ALA A 23 3.75 -2.25 4.37
N LEU A 24 3.84 -1.72 5.60
CA LEU A 24 5.03 -1.85 6.45
C LEU A 24 5.27 -3.30 6.89
N ILE A 25 4.24 -3.99 7.39
CA ILE A 25 4.34 -5.41 7.78
C ILE A 25 4.76 -6.25 6.57
N GLN A 26 4.15 -6.03 5.41
CA GLN A 26 4.51 -6.73 4.18
C GLN A 26 5.98 -6.46 3.81
N TYR A 27 6.44 -5.23 3.89
CA TYR A 27 7.81 -4.86 3.56
C TYR A 27 8.83 -5.50 4.53
N VAL A 28 8.63 -5.33 5.84
CA VAL A 28 9.55 -5.82 6.87
C VAL A 28 9.60 -7.35 6.87
N TYR A 29 8.45 -8.00 6.92
CA TYR A 29 8.37 -9.45 6.99
C TYR A 29 8.96 -10.06 5.72
N LEU A 30 8.51 -9.63 4.54
CA LEU A 30 9.00 -10.22 3.31
C LEU A 30 10.50 -9.95 3.10
N SER A 31 11.02 -8.79 3.50
CA SER A 31 12.48 -8.54 3.43
C SER A 31 13.26 -9.47 4.36
N ALA A 32 12.81 -9.64 5.61
CA ALA A 32 13.48 -10.51 6.58
C ALA A 32 13.55 -11.98 6.11
N PHE A 33 12.49 -12.49 5.50
CA PHE A 33 12.44 -13.88 5.03
C PHE A 33 13.17 -14.09 3.70
N LEU A 34 13.24 -13.08 2.84
CA LEU A 34 13.99 -13.15 1.58
C LEU A 34 15.51 -13.14 1.79
N GLU A 35 15.97 -12.64 2.93
CA GLU A 35 17.39 -12.67 3.33
C GLU A 35 17.81 -14.02 3.92
N THR A 36 16.86 -14.96 4.07
CA THR A 36 17.17 -16.33 4.49
C THR A 36 17.43 -17.23 3.28
N ASP A 37 18.35 -18.19 3.44
CA ASP A 37 18.68 -19.19 2.41
C ASP A 37 17.71 -20.38 2.38
N GLN A 38 16.74 -20.42 3.31
CA GLN A 38 15.80 -21.52 3.37
C GLN A 38 14.72 -21.39 2.28
N LEU A 39 14.59 -22.40 1.43
CA LEU A 39 13.62 -22.40 0.33
C LEU A 39 12.17 -22.26 0.86
N GLN A 40 11.79 -23.05 1.87
CA GLN A 40 10.44 -23.05 2.43
C GLN A 40 10.03 -21.70 3.05
N SER A 41 10.99 -20.98 3.63
CA SER A 41 10.75 -19.70 4.27
C SER A 41 10.41 -18.61 3.23
N ARG A 42 11.03 -18.65 2.04
CA ARG A 42 10.74 -17.75 0.91
C ARG A 42 9.34 -17.98 0.33
N GLU A 43 8.91 -19.23 0.12
CA GLU A 43 7.57 -19.51 -0.38
C GLU A 43 6.48 -19.06 0.62
N TYR A 44 6.68 -19.37 1.91
CA TYR A 44 5.77 -18.93 2.96
C TYR A 44 5.66 -17.40 3.01
N ALA A 45 6.79 -16.69 2.92
CA ALA A 45 6.81 -15.23 2.93
C ALA A 45 6.07 -14.64 1.73
N LEU A 46 6.28 -15.17 0.52
CA LEU A 46 5.54 -14.75 -0.69
C LEU A 46 4.03 -14.98 -0.52
N ALA A 47 3.62 -16.14 -0.01
CA ALA A 47 2.22 -16.45 0.22
C ALA A 47 1.58 -15.53 1.27
N LEU A 48 2.27 -15.26 2.38
CA LEU A 48 1.82 -14.36 3.43
C LEU A 48 1.69 -12.92 2.91
N ALA A 49 2.69 -12.42 2.19
CA ALA A 49 2.65 -11.09 1.59
C ALA A 49 1.43 -10.90 0.68
N ARG A 50 1.05 -11.93 -0.10
CA ARG A 50 -0.19 -11.87 -0.89
C ARG A 50 -1.45 -11.82 -0.04
N ARG A 51 -1.49 -12.57 1.06
CA ARG A 51 -2.64 -12.59 1.98
C ARG A 51 -2.81 -11.23 2.64
N ILE A 52 -1.73 -10.65 3.14
CA ILE A 52 -1.70 -9.28 3.69
C ILE A 52 -2.20 -8.28 2.64
N ASN A 53 -1.71 -8.38 1.40
CA ASN A 53 -2.13 -7.49 0.33
C ASN A 53 -3.64 -7.59 0.03
N LYS A 54 -4.17 -8.82 -0.09
CA LYS A 54 -5.59 -9.04 -0.41
C LYS A 54 -6.54 -8.62 0.70
N THR A 55 -6.12 -8.76 1.96
CA THR A 55 -6.97 -8.52 3.12
C THR A 55 -6.78 -7.12 3.65
N LEU A 56 -5.67 -6.85 4.31
CA LEU A 56 -5.42 -5.61 5.05
C LEU A 56 -5.12 -4.44 4.13
N LEU A 57 -4.21 -4.63 3.17
CA LEU A 57 -3.78 -3.53 2.31
C LEU A 57 -4.93 -3.04 1.42
N ASN A 58 -5.63 -3.99 0.76
CA ASN A 58 -6.78 -3.65 -0.08
C ASN A 58 -7.95 -3.07 0.70
N ALA A 59 -8.30 -3.66 1.85
CA ALA A 59 -9.36 -3.11 2.70
C ALA A 59 -9.00 -1.70 3.21
N GLY A 60 -7.74 -1.50 3.63
CA GLY A 60 -7.27 -0.21 4.15
C GLY A 60 -7.45 0.93 3.15
N TRP A 61 -6.91 0.78 1.93
CA TRP A 61 -7.05 1.84 0.93
C TRP A 61 -8.50 2.02 0.47
N MET A 62 -9.29 0.95 0.38
CA MET A 62 -10.72 1.06 0.01
C MET A 62 -11.52 1.82 1.07
N VAL A 63 -11.36 1.49 2.34
CA VAL A 63 -12.04 2.17 3.46
C VAL A 63 -11.64 3.64 3.47
N MET A 64 -10.35 3.95 3.34
CA MET A 64 -9.84 5.32 3.23
C MET A 64 -10.44 6.06 2.03
N PHE A 65 -10.44 5.44 0.85
CA PHE A 65 -10.89 6.11 -0.38
C PHE A 65 -12.40 6.35 -0.40
N LEU A 66 -13.20 5.35 -0.02
CA LEU A 66 -14.66 5.45 0.02
C LEU A 66 -15.14 6.46 1.07
N SER A 67 -14.55 6.46 2.26
CA SER A 67 -14.85 7.48 3.28
C SER A 67 -14.42 8.87 2.83
N GLY A 68 -13.29 8.99 2.13
CA GLY A 68 -12.83 10.26 1.53
C GLY A 68 -13.81 10.79 0.49
N LEU A 69 -14.26 9.94 -0.43
CA LEU A 69 -15.27 10.29 -1.43
C LEU A 69 -16.60 10.68 -0.80
N ALA A 70 -17.05 9.96 0.23
CA ALA A 70 -18.27 10.29 0.97
C ALA A 70 -18.16 11.67 1.63
N MET A 71 -17.01 12.02 2.23
CA MET A 71 -16.79 13.36 2.78
C MET A 71 -16.83 14.44 1.71
N VAL A 72 -16.23 14.21 0.53
CA VAL A 72 -16.28 15.13 -0.60
C VAL A 72 -17.71 15.31 -1.12
N TYR A 73 -18.47 14.23 -1.23
CA TYR A 73 -19.86 14.27 -1.64
C TYR A 73 -20.72 15.12 -0.69
N ILE A 74 -20.51 14.98 0.62
CA ILE A 74 -21.24 15.74 1.65
C ILE A 74 -20.85 17.22 1.68
N TYR A 75 -19.57 17.57 1.56
CA TYR A 75 -19.09 18.97 1.56
C TYR A 75 -19.26 19.69 0.21
N GLY A 76 -19.62 18.95 -0.85
CA GLY A 76 -19.71 19.47 -2.21
C GLY A 76 -18.37 19.53 -2.94
N MET A 77 -18.43 19.50 -4.26
CA MET A 77 -17.26 19.56 -5.16
C MET A 77 -16.44 20.85 -5.04
N GLU A 78 -17.01 21.90 -4.47
CA GLU A 78 -16.29 23.15 -4.18
C GLU A 78 -15.09 22.92 -3.25
N TRP A 79 -15.21 21.97 -2.33
CA TRP A 79 -14.13 21.62 -1.41
C TRP A 79 -12.87 21.11 -2.14
N VAL A 80 -13.05 20.40 -3.26
CA VAL A 80 -11.96 19.89 -4.11
C VAL A 80 -11.41 20.98 -5.04
N LYS A 81 -12.26 21.90 -5.52
CA LYS A 81 -11.83 22.98 -6.44
C LYS A 81 -11.00 24.05 -5.74
N PHE A 82 -11.30 24.39 -4.48
CA PHE A 82 -10.66 25.52 -3.79
C PHE A 82 -9.48 25.14 -2.90
N ARG A 83 -9.19 23.85 -2.67
CA ARG A 83 -8.11 23.42 -1.77
C ARG A 83 -7.07 22.56 -2.51
N PHE A 84 -6.02 23.22 -3.00
CA PHE A 84 -4.82 22.58 -3.58
C PHE A 84 -4.32 21.38 -2.76
N TYR A 85 -4.35 21.46 -1.43
CA TYR A 85 -3.95 20.39 -0.52
C TYR A 85 -4.77 19.10 -0.64
N ILE A 86 -6.06 19.18 -0.96
CA ILE A 86 -6.92 18.01 -1.14
C ILE A 86 -6.56 17.32 -2.46
N GLN A 87 -6.32 18.10 -3.51
CA GLN A 87 -5.87 17.60 -4.79
C GLN A 87 -4.49 16.92 -4.65
N LEU A 88 -3.57 17.53 -3.91
CA LEU A 88 -2.26 16.95 -3.63
C LEU A 88 -2.37 15.63 -2.85
N LYS A 89 -3.20 15.56 -1.81
CA LYS A 89 -3.46 14.31 -1.06
C LYS A 89 -4.06 13.23 -1.95
N LEU A 90 -4.99 13.59 -2.83
CA LEU A 90 -5.62 12.67 -3.76
C LEU A 90 -4.59 12.12 -4.77
N ILE A 91 -3.75 12.98 -5.34
CA ILE A 91 -2.67 12.57 -6.25
C ILE A 91 -1.72 11.61 -5.53
N LEU A 92 -1.24 11.96 -4.34
CA LEU A 92 -0.36 11.09 -3.56
C LEU A 92 -1.02 9.74 -3.25
N ALA A 93 -2.32 9.72 -2.90
CA ALA A 93 -3.05 8.50 -2.64
C ALA A 93 -3.19 7.64 -3.91
N VAL A 94 -3.53 8.23 -5.04
CA VAL A 94 -3.64 7.51 -6.33
C VAL A 94 -2.29 6.94 -6.76
N VAL A 95 -1.21 7.72 -6.64
CA VAL A 95 0.14 7.25 -6.96
C VAL A 95 0.55 6.12 -6.01
N ALA A 96 0.27 6.23 -4.71
CA ALA A 96 0.56 5.18 -3.73
C ALA A 96 -0.23 3.89 -4.02
N ILE A 97 -1.51 3.98 -4.41
CA ILE A 97 -2.30 2.82 -4.85
C ILE A 97 -1.67 2.18 -6.08
N GLY A 98 -1.27 3.00 -7.07
CA GLY A 98 -0.62 2.53 -8.29
C GLY A 98 0.70 1.82 -8.02
N MET A 99 1.55 2.39 -7.17
CA MET A 99 2.83 1.80 -6.76
C MET A 99 2.62 0.49 -6.01
N SER A 100 1.66 0.45 -5.09
CA SER A 100 1.32 -0.77 -4.36
C SER A 100 0.83 -1.89 -5.30
N HIS A 101 0.02 -1.55 -6.29
CA HIS A 101 -0.48 -2.50 -7.28
C HIS A 101 0.66 -3.00 -8.19
N ALA A 102 1.54 -2.11 -8.64
CA ALA A 102 2.72 -2.44 -9.43
C ALA A 102 3.66 -3.38 -8.67
N GLY A 103 3.93 -3.09 -7.39
CA GLY A 103 4.71 -3.95 -6.49
C GLY A 103 4.11 -5.36 -6.39
N MET A 104 2.81 -5.46 -6.17
CA MET A 104 2.12 -6.75 -6.11
C MET A 104 2.21 -7.52 -7.44
N GLY A 105 2.21 -6.81 -8.58
CA GLY A 105 2.46 -7.40 -9.89
C GLY A 105 3.83 -8.06 -9.99
N GLN A 106 4.89 -7.39 -9.52
CA GLN A 106 6.24 -7.95 -9.48
C GLN A 106 6.33 -9.15 -8.54
N LEU A 107 5.66 -9.09 -7.39
CA LEU A 107 5.65 -10.17 -6.41
C LEU A 107 4.99 -11.46 -6.98
N LYS A 108 3.89 -11.30 -7.73
CA LYS A 108 3.25 -12.42 -8.43
C LYS A 108 4.18 -13.05 -9.46
N LYS A 109 4.91 -12.23 -10.23
CA LYS A 109 5.91 -12.69 -11.20
C LYS A 109 7.06 -13.42 -10.50
N ALA A 110 7.60 -12.86 -9.42
CA ALA A 110 8.68 -13.47 -8.64
C ALA A 110 8.28 -14.86 -8.13
N GLN A 111 7.06 -15.02 -7.62
CA GLN A 111 6.58 -16.32 -7.20
C GLN A 111 6.34 -17.30 -8.36
N ALA A 112 5.95 -16.82 -9.55
CA ALA A 112 5.79 -17.67 -10.72
C ALA A 112 7.15 -18.20 -11.22
N VAL A 113 8.17 -17.33 -11.26
CA VAL A 113 9.56 -17.69 -11.57
C VAL A 113 10.08 -18.69 -10.54
N TYR A 114 9.91 -18.40 -9.25
CA TYR A 114 10.33 -19.28 -8.16
C TYR A 114 9.69 -20.68 -8.22
N LYS A 115 8.41 -20.78 -8.59
CA LYS A 115 7.74 -22.09 -8.77
C LYS A 115 8.25 -22.87 -9.99
N LYS A 116 8.83 -22.18 -10.97
CA LYS A 116 9.36 -22.77 -12.21
C LYS A 116 10.82 -23.22 -12.04
N ASP A 117 11.59 -22.51 -11.21
CA ASP A 117 13.03 -22.70 -10.94
C ASP A 117 13.36 -23.94 -10.07
N ASN A 118 12.36 -24.68 -9.58
CA ASN A 118 12.59 -26.05 -9.11
C ASN A 118 13.12 -27.01 -10.22
N ASN A 119 13.41 -26.49 -11.43
CA ASN A 119 13.98 -27.22 -12.57
C ASN A 119 15.25 -26.57 -13.22
N GLY A 120 15.84 -25.44 -12.76
CA GLY A 120 17.15 -25.01 -13.29
C GLY A 120 17.59 -23.53 -13.19
N MET A 121 18.84 -23.36 -12.70
CA MET A 121 19.72 -22.21 -12.37
C MET A 121 19.63 -20.83 -13.10
N ASP A 122 18.89 -20.64 -14.19
CA ASP A 122 18.86 -19.36 -14.94
C ASP A 122 17.83 -18.34 -14.41
N ASP A 123 16.91 -18.78 -13.54
CA ASP A 123 15.77 -18.01 -13.07
C ASP A 123 16.05 -17.17 -11.79
N GLU A 124 17.17 -17.42 -11.07
CA GLU A 124 17.56 -16.70 -9.84
C GLU A 124 17.82 -15.20 -10.08
N LYS A 125 18.54 -14.84 -11.15
CA LYS A 125 18.82 -13.42 -11.48
C LYS A 125 17.52 -12.65 -11.75
N LEU A 126 16.59 -13.26 -12.47
CA LEU A 126 15.29 -12.68 -12.75
C LEU A 126 14.46 -12.53 -11.46
N TYR A 127 14.48 -13.55 -10.60
CA TYR A 127 13.83 -13.48 -9.29
C TYR A 127 14.35 -12.30 -8.45
N GLN A 128 15.67 -12.16 -8.32
CA GLN A 128 16.29 -11.06 -7.57
C GLN A 128 15.91 -9.68 -8.15
N GLN A 129 15.88 -9.53 -9.47
CA GLN A 129 15.43 -8.30 -10.11
C GLN A 129 13.96 -7.96 -9.80
N LEU A 130 13.07 -8.95 -9.81
CA LEU A 130 11.64 -8.77 -9.52
C LEU A 130 11.42 -8.40 -8.05
N ILE A 131 12.14 -9.05 -7.14
CA ILE A 131 12.14 -8.73 -5.71
C ILE A 131 12.67 -7.31 -5.47
N GLY A 132 13.77 -6.92 -6.11
CA GLY A 132 14.32 -5.56 -6.03
C GLY A 132 13.31 -4.49 -6.47
N LYS A 133 12.60 -4.72 -7.58
CA LYS A 133 11.52 -3.83 -8.04
C LYS A 133 10.36 -3.78 -7.04
N TRP A 134 9.94 -4.92 -6.48
CA TRP A 134 8.91 -4.95 -5.44
C TRP A 134 9.33 -4.15 -4.19
N LYS A 135 10.58 -4.30 -3.72
CA LYS A 135 11.13 -3.51 -2.59
C LYS A 135 11.05 -2.02 -2.89
N LEU A 136 11.51 -1.59 -4.07
CA LEU A 136 11.46 -0.19 -4.49
C LEU A 136 10.03 0.37 -4.46
N PHE A 137 9.07 -0.32 -5.09
CA PHE A 137 7.68 0.11 -5.12
C PHE A 137 7.03 0.16 -3.73
N SER A 138 7.40 -0.78 -2.84
CA SER A 138 6.92 -0.80 -1.46
C SER A 138 7.44 0.38 -0.66
N VAL A 139 8.74 0.70 -0.79
CA VAL A 139 9.34 1.87 -0.15
C VAL A 139 8.70 3.16 -0.66
N ILE A 140 8.52 3.32 -1.97
CA ILE A 140 7.84 4.49 -2.55
C ILE A 140 6.42 4.61 -1.99
N THR A 141 5.68 3.50 -1.93
CA THR A 141 4.31 3.48 -1.36
C THR A 141 4.30 3.98 0.09
N ILE A 142 5.20 3.47 0.93
CA ILE A 142 5.31 3.87 2.34
C ILE A 142 5.68 5.35 2.47
N VAL A 143 6.63 5.83 1.68
CA VAL A 143 7.04 7.25 1.68
C VAL A 143 5.87 8.15 1.28
N LEU A 144 5.11 7.78 0.24
CA LEU A 144 3.93 8.54 -0.19
C LEU A 144 2.85 8.55 0.91
N GLN A 145 2.61 7.43 1.59
CA GLN A 145 1.69 7.36 2.72
C GLN A 145 2.15 8.24 3.89
N ALA A 146 3.45 8.24 4.21
CA ALA A 146 4.01 9.12 5.23
C ALA A 146 3.84 10.60 4.86
N LEU A 147 4.04 10.96 3.59
CA LEU A 147 3.78 12.33 3.10
C LEU A 147 2.30 12.70 3.23
N ILE A 148 1.37 11.77 2.97
CA ILE A 148 -0.07 12.01 3.20
C ILE A 148 -0.34 12.31 4.68
N VAL A 149 0.25 11.53 5.59
CA VAL A 149 0.13 11.75 7.05
C VAL A 149 0.71 13.10 7.45
N ILE A 150 1.90 13.46 6.96
CA ILE A 150 2.54 14.77 7.19
C ILE A 150 1.63 15.90 6.69
N LEU A 151 1.06 15.78 5.49
CA LEU A 151 0.12 16.77 4.95
C LEU A 151 -1.20 16.82 5.74
N MET A 152 -1.55 15.77 6.50
CA MET A 152 -2.63 15.82 7.46
C MET A 152 -2.20 16.58 8.72
N THR A 153 -1.07 16.26 9.32
CA THR A 153 -0.63 16.87 10.59
C THR A 153 -0.30 18.36 10.47
N PHE A 154 0.46 18.78 9.45
CA PHE A 154 0.89 20.18 9.30
C PHE A 154 -0.21 21.17 8.89
N ARG A 155 -1.41 20.68 8.53
CA ARG A 155 -2.56 21.52 8.15
C ARG A 155 -3.78 21.32 9.05
N PHE A 156 -3.83 20.24 9.83
CA PHE A 156 -4.73 20.05 10.97
C PHE A 156 -3.99 20.34 12.29
N GLY A 157 -3.14 21.37 12.32
CA GLY A 157 -2.89 22.07 13.58
C GLY A 157 -4.24 22.52 14.12
N PHE A 158 -4.54 22.12 15.35
CA PHE A 158 -5.68 22.54 16.15
C PHE A 158 -5.94 24.05 16.03
#